data_AF-A0A959BKU1-F1
#
_entry.id   AF-A0A959BKU1-F1
#
_cell.length_a   1.000
_cell.length_b   1.000
_cell.length_c   1.000
_cell.angle_alpha   90.00
_cell.angle_beta   90.00
_cell.angle_gamma   90.00
#
_symmetry.space_group_name_H-M   'P 1'
#
loop_
_entity.id
_entity.type
_entity.pdbx_description
1 polymer ?
#
loop_
_entity_poly.entity_id
_entity_poly.type
_entity_poly.pdbx_seq_one_letter_code
_entity_poly.pdbx_strand_id
1 'polypeptide(L)'
;ACAECHTTDVGWMPAEFTQHDPIFPIYSGGHEGQWMECADCHNNSSDYTEFRCTNCHVNPETDEQHTGVSGYNYENTACLACHPTGDADNSFDHNATNFPLTGAHVNTDCILCHADGYEGTPTECEACHTTDFDNTTNPNHQELGLPTDCASCHTTEPGWAPATFDIHNDFYELRGAHLDVAADCAGCHN
;
A
#
# COMPACT_ATOMS: atom_id res chain seq x y z
N ALA A 1 -22.89 23.75 12.67
CA ALA A 1 -24.17 24.44 12.98
C ALA A 1 -25.23 24.04 11.96
N CYS A 2 -26.53 24.13 12.25
CA CYS A 2 -27.59 23.69 11.31
C CYS A 2 -27.47 24.37 9.92
N ALA A 3 -26.98 25.60 9.87
CA ALA A 3 -26.74 26.37 8.65
C ALA A 3 -25.51 25.90 7.82
N GLU A 4 -24.70 24.98 8.32
CA GLU A 4 -23.60 24.38 7.54
C GLU A 4 -24.10 23.32 6.56
N CYS A 5 -25.27 22.74 6.82
CA CYS A 5 -25.89 21.73 5.97
C CYS A 5 -27.29 22.15 5.52
N HIS A 6 -27.87 23.26 5.97
CA HIS A 6 -29.21 23.70 5.57
C HIS A 6 -29.25 25.15 5.06
N THR A 7 -29.81 25.32 3.86
CA THR A 7 -30.14 26.62 3.26
C THR A 7 -31.52 27.09 3.73
N THR A 8 -31.72 28.41 3.82
CA THR A 8 -33.01 29.03 4.19
C THR A 8 -33.95 29.22 3.00
N ASP A 9 -33.57 28.79 1.80
CA ASP A 9 -34.37 28.96 0.59
C ASP A 9 -35.41 27.85 0.45
N VAL A 10 -36.65 28.23 0.18
CA VAL A 10 -37.82 27.34 0.15
C VAL A 10 -38.09 26.86 -1.27
N GLY A 11 -37.16 26.06 -1.78
CA GLY A 11 -37.28 25.25 -3.00
C GLY A 11 -36.69 23.87 -2.72
N TRP A 12 -37.18 22.85 -3.38
CA TRP A 12 -36.89 21.44 -3.08
C TRP A 12 -35.37 21.16 -2.93
N MET A 13 -35.01 20.48 -1.84
CA MET A 13 -33.67 20.21 -1.25
C MET A 13 -33.02 21.37 -0.47
N PRO A 14 -33.35 21.54 0.83
CA PRO A 14 -32.85 22.64 1.62
C PRO A 14 -31.49 22.33 2.26
N ALA A 15 -30.68 21.41 1.70
CA ALA A 15 -29.42 20.99 2.29
C ALA A 15 -28.30 20.88 1.26
N GLU A 16 -27.27 21.72 1.42
CA GLU A 16 -26.07 21.75 0.58
C GLU A 16 -24.92 21.11 1.36
N PHE A 17 -24.26 20.12 0.76
CA PHE A 17 -23.19 19.36 1.42
C PHE A 17 -21.82 19.76 0.87
N THR A 18 -21.55 21.06 0.81
CA THR A 18 -20.29 21.60 0.26
C THR A 18 -19.03 21.12 0.99
N GLN A 19 -19.17 20.62 2.23
CA GLN A 19 -18.08 19.98 2.98
C GLN A 19 -17.71 18.59 2.44
N HIS A 20 -18.55 18.00 1.59
CA HIS A 20 -18.27 16.72 0.94
C HIS A 20 -17.22 16.87 -0.16
N ASP A 21 -17.30 17.94 -0.97
CA ASP A 21 -16.44 18.14 -2.14
C ASP A 21 -14.93 18.11 -1.88
N PRO A 22 -14.39 18.68 -0.78
CA PRO A 22 -12.96 18.57 -0.45
C PRO A 22 -12.47 17.13 -0.21
N ILE A 23 -13.37 16.20 0.14
CA ILE A 23 -13.04 14.80 0.47
C ILE A 23 -13.42 13.91 -0.71
N PHE A 24 -14.57 14.16 -1.33
CA PHE A 24 -15.07 13.47 -2.50
C PHE A 24 -15.97 14.46 -3.29
N PRO A 25 -15.58 14.89 -4.49
CA PRO A 25 -16.34 15.87 -5.29
C PRO A 25 -17.70 15.31 -5.73
N ILE A 26 -18.81 15.81 -5.17
CA ILE A 26 -20.18 15.46 -5.60
C ILE A 26 -20.86 16.58 -6.39
N TYR A 27 -20.37 17.82 -6.25
CA TYR A 27 -20.82 18.98 -7.01
C TYR A 27 -19.82 19.42 -8.08
N SER A 28 -18.77 18.62 -8.31
CA SER A 28 -17.76 18.87 -9.35
C SER A 28 -17.09 17.57 -9.80
N GLY A 29 -16.29 17.61 -10.86
CA GLY A 29 -15.57 16.45 -11.38
C GLY A 29 -16.49 15.40 -12.01
N GLY A 30 -16.04 14.13 -12.05
CA GLY A 30 -16.76 13.05 -12.73
C GLY A 30 -18.09 12.62 -12.08
N HIS A 31 -18.31 12.93 -10.81
CA HIS A 31 -19.53 12.55 -10.08
C HIS A 31 -20.60 13.64 -10.10
N GLU A 32 -20.29 14.84 -10.60
CA GLU A 32 -21.26 15.94 -10.71
C GLU A 32 -22.47 15.50 -11.56
N GLY A 33 -23.66 15.59 -10.96
CA GLY A 33 -24.92 15.24 -11.64
C GLY A 33 -25.14 13.73 -11.87
N GLN A 34 -24.32 12.86 -11.30
CA GLN A 34 -24.49 11.39 -11.40
C GLN A 34 -25.33 10.79 -10.27
N TRP A 35 -25.62 11.56 -9.22
CA TRP A 35 -26.38 11.12 -8.05
C TRP A 35 -27.68 11.92 -7.92
N MET A 36 -28.71 11.28 -7.36
CA MET A 36 -30.01 11.90 -7.08
C MET A 36 -30.35 11.82 -5.59
N GLU A 37 -29.90 10.77 -4.90
CA GLU A 37 -30.11 10.56 -3.48
C GLU A 37 -28.81 10.13 -2.80
N CYS A 38 -28.64 10.47 -1.52
CA CYS A 38 -27.47 10.01 -0.74
C CYS A 38 -27.32 8.48 -0.77
N ALA A 39 -28.46 7.76 -0.87
CA ALA A 39 -28.52 6.31 -0.87
C ALA A 39 -27.88 5.66 -2.10
N ASP A 40 -27.69 6.42 -3.19
CA ASP A 40 -27.02 5.94 -4.41
C ASP A 40 -25.58 5.50 -4.09
N CYS A 41 -24.92 6.21 -3.17
CA CYS A 41 -23.56 5.90 -2.69
C CYS A 41 -23.59 5.30 -1.27
N HIS A 42 -24.33 5.93 -0.33
CA HIS A 42 -24.47 5.53 1.07
C HIS A 42 -25.70 4.63 1.27
N ASN A 43 -25.56 3.38 0.84
CA ASN A 43 -26.61 2.36 0.87
C ASN A 43 -27.10 1.97 2.29
N ASN A 44 -26.42 2.41 3.34
CA ASN A 44 -26.83 2.22 4.73
C ASN A 44 -27.24 3.55 5.35
N SER A 45 -28.55 3.79 5.47
CA SER A 45 -29.08 5.01 6.06
C SER A 45 -28.86 5.14 7.58
N SER A 46 -28.38 4.07 8.23
CA SER A 46 -28.00 4.09 9.65
C SER A 46 -26.51 4.36 9.86
N ASP A 47 -25.69 4.24 8.82
CA ASP A 47 -24.25 4.44 8.88
C ASP A 47 -23.71 4.99 7.55
N TYR A 48 -23.53 6.31 7.49
CA TYR A 48 -22.99 7.01 6.32
C TYR A 48 -21.47 6.86 6.17
N THR A 49 -20.79 6.14 7.07
CA THR A 49 -19.39 5.75 6.85
C THR A 49 -19.27 4.58 5.87
N GLU A 50 -20.35 3.84 5.66
CA GLU A 50 -20.44 2.82 4.61
C GLU A 50 -20.78 3.47 3.26
N PHE A 51 -20.09 3.04 2.20
CA PHE A 51 -20.29 3.52 0.85
C PHE A 51 -20.08 2.39 -0.18
N ARG A 52 -20.60 2.57 -1.39
CA ARG A 52 -20.42 1.64 -2.51
C ARG A 52 -20.03 2.36 -3.79
N CYS A 53 -18.84 2.07 -4.29
CA CYS A 53 -18.34 2.53 -5.59
C CYS A 53 -18.87 1.62 -6.71
N THR A 54 -18.95 0.32 -6.41
CA THR A 54 -19.26 -0.78 -7.33
C THR A 54 -20.69 -0.79 -7.89
N ASN A 55 -21.57 0.07 -7.37
CA ASN A 55 -22.91 0.29 -7.93
C ASN A 55 -22.84 0.97 -9.31
N CYS A 56 -21.86 1.85 -9.53
CA CYS A 56 -21.70 2.61 -10.77
C CYS A 56 -20.41 2.22 -11.50
N HIS A 57 -19.32 2.01 -10.76
CA HIS A 57 -18.06 1.49 -11.31
C HIS A 57 -18.15 -0.03 -11.36
N VAL A 58 -18.86 -0.53 -12.37
CA VAL A 58 -19.19 -1.94 -12.53
C VAL A 58 -18.03 -2.76 -13.11
N ASN A 59 -18.12 -4.08 -12.97
CA ASN A 59 -17.23 -5.04 -13.61
C ASN A 59 -17.93 -5.73 -14.79
N PRO A 60 -17.19 -6.02 -15.89
CA PRO A 60 -15.73 -6.04 -16.00
C PRO A 60 -15.05 -4.70 -16.32
N GLU A 61 -15.81 -3.63 -16.58
CA GLU A 61 -15.26 -2.36 -17.07
C GLU A 61 -14.19 -1.79 -16.14
N THR A 62 -14.40 -1.86 -14.82
CA THR A 62 -13.42 -1.37 -13.83
C THR A 62 -12.17 -2.23 -13.83
N ASP A 63 -12.29 -3.56 -13.83
CA ASP A 63 -11.13 -4.47 -13.95
C ASP A 63 -10.29 -4.19 -15.21
N GLU A 64 -10.95 -3.93 -16.35
CA GLU A 64 -10.26 -3.63 -17.61
C GLU A 64 -9.40 -2.36 -17.50
N GLN A 65 -9.89 -1.32 -16.82
CA GLN A 65 -9.12 -0.08 -16.58
C GLN A 65 -7.98 -0.26 -15.56
N HIS A 66 -8.06 -1.26 -14.67
CA HIS A 66 -7.04 -1.55 -13.66
C HIS A 66 -6.08 -2.67 -14.07
N THR A 67 -6.05 -3.02 -15.36
CA THR A 67 -5.12 -4.03 -15.88
C THR A 67 -3.68 -3.61 -15.62
N GLY A 68 -2.95 -4.40 -14.82
CA GLY A 68 -1.55 -4.13 -14.48
C GLY A 68 -1.36 -3.16 -13.31
N VAL A 69 -2.44 -2.73 -12.65
CA VAL A 69 -2.37 -1.98 -11.39
C VAL A 69 -2.09 -2.97 -10.26
N SER A 70 -0.88 -2.91 -9.71
CA SER A 70 -0.48 -3.74 -8.56
C SER A 70 -1.34 -3.44 -7.33
N GLY A 71 -1.72 -4.49 -6.59
CA GLY A 71 -2.56 -4.35 -5.40
C GLY A 71 -4.03 -3.99 -5.67
N TYR A 72 -4.46 -3.96 -6.94
CA TYR A 72 -5.85 -3.72 -7.29
C TYR A 72 -6.78 -4.77 -6.66
N ASN A 73 -7.81 -4.30 -5.98
CA ASN A 73 -8.87 -5.11 -5.42
C ASN A 73 -10.21 -4.41 -5.68
N TYR A 74 -11.14 -5.11 -6.32
CA TYR A 74 -12.48 -4.61 -6.62
C TYR A 74 -13.40 -4.68 -5.39
N GLU A 75 -13.04 -3.91 -4.36
CA GLU A 75 -13.77 -3.79 -3.10
C GLU A 75 -13.95 -2.32 -2.74
N ASN A 76 -15.14 -1.96 -2.22
CA ASN A 76 -15.53 -0.55 -2.08
C ASN A 76 -14.53 0.26 -1.23
N THR A 77 -14.04 -0.31 -0.12
CA THR A 77 -13.10 0.36 0.78
C THR A 77 -11.68 0.46 0.20
N ALA A 78 -11.32 -0.40 -0.75
CA ALA A 78 -10.01 -0.37 -1.40
C ALA A 78 -9.89 0.78 -2.41
N CYS A 79 -11.00 1.18 -3.05
CA CYS A 79 -11.00 2.23 -4.07
C CYS A 79 -10.38 3.54 -3.56
N LEU A 80 -10.76 3.99 -2.36
CA LEU A 80 -10.29 5.27 -1.81
C LEU A 80 -8.84 5.25 -1.32
N ALA A 81 -8.24 4.07 -1.14
CA ALA A 81 -6.81 3.97 -0.84
C ALA A 81 -5.96 4.41 -2.04
N CYS A 82 -6.42 4.11 -3.26
CA CYS A 82 -5.78 4.53 -4.49
C CYS A 82 -6.37 5.82 -5.05
N HIS A 83 -7.67 6.10 -4.88
CA HIS A 83 -8.33 7.30 -5.36
C HIS A 83 -8.87 8.11 -4.18
N PRO A 84 -8.05 8.93 -3.50
CA PRO A 84 -8.44 9.57 -2.23
C PRO A 84 -9.68 10.44 -2.34
N THR A 85 -9.94 10.99 -3.53
CA THR A 85 -11.11 11.81 -3.84
C THR A 85 -12.16 11.08 -4.67
N GLY A 86 -12.00 9.76 -4.88
CA GLY A 86 -12.81 8.94 -5.77
C GLY A 86 -12.63 9.22 -7.27
N ASP A 87 -11.79 10.19 -7.62
CA ASP A 87 -11.56 10.59 -9.01
C ASP A 87 -10.53 9.68 -9.69
N ALA A 88 -10.84 9.21 -10.90
CA ALA A 88 -10.01 8.28 -11.64
C ALA A 88 -8.64 8.87 -12.05
N ASP A 89 -8.58 10.19 -12.28
CA ASP A 89 -7.34 10.88 -12.67
C ASP A 89 -6.44 11.18 -11.47
N ASN A 90 -7.01 11.19 -10.25
CA ASN A 90 -6.28 11.44 -9.01
C ASN A 90 -5.96 10.12 -8.29
N SER A 91 -4.95 9.41 -8.78
CA SER A 91 -4.45 8.18 -8.15
C SER A 91 -3.22 8.42 -7.26
N PHE A 92 -3.21 7.76 -6.10
CA PHE A 92 -2.06 7.63 -5.23
C PHE A 92 -1.03 6.70 -5.89
N ASP A 93 0.18 7.21 -6.07
CA ASP A 93 1.31 6.44 -6.58
C ASP A 93 2.31 6.14 -5.46
N HIS A 94 2.39 4.87 -5.06
CA HIS A 94 3.32 4.43 -4.03
C HIS A 94 4.79 4.68 -4.43
N ASN A 95 5.10 4.71 -5.73
CA ASN A 95 6.44 5.00 -6.23
C ASN A 95 6.86 6.47 -6.03
N ALA A 96 5.91 7.36 -5.76
CA ALA A 96 6.16 8.76 -5.44
C ALA A 96 6.43 8.99 -3.94
N THR A 97 6.39 7.94 -3.12
CA THR A 97 6.65 8.01 -1.68
C THR A 97 8.11 7.72 -1.33
N ASN A 98 8.46 7.84 -0.05
CA ASN A 98 9.78 7.46 0.46
C ASN A 98 10.01 5.94 0.50
N PHE A 99 8.99 5.13 0.22
CA PHE A 99 9.10 3.67 0.17
C PHE A 99 8.48 3.15 -1.15
N PRO A 100 9.15 3.27 -2.30
CA PRO A 100 8.66 2.67 -3.54
C PRO A 100 8.53 1.16 -3.40
N LEU A 101 7.40 0.59 -3.83
CA LEU A 101 7.20 -0.86 -3.77
C LEU A 101 8.03 -1.54 -4.87
N THR A 102 8.95 -2.40 -4.47
CA THR A 102 9.79 -3.19 -5.38
C THR A 102 9.84 -4.66 -4.97
N GLY A 103 10.15 -5.54 -5.93
CA GLY A 103 10.25 -6.98 -5.72
C GLY A 103 9.01 -7.58 -5.04
N ALA A 104 9.20 -8.28 -3.93
CA ALA A 104 8.14 -8.97 -3.20
C ALA A 104 7.07 -8.01 -2.61
N HIS A 105 7.42 -6.76 -2.31
CA HIS A 105 6.49 -5.79 -1.73
C HIS A 105 5.43 -5.30 -2.72
N VAL A 106 5.63 -5.49 -4.02
CA VAL A 106 4.70 -5.04 -5.08
C VAL A 106 3.33 -5.70 -4.97
N ASN A 107 3.28 -6.94 -4.47
CA ASN A 107 2.04 -7.74 -4.40
C ASN A 107 1.57 -7.96 -2.96
N THR A 108 2.01 -7.11 -2.02
CA THR A 108 1.61 -7.18 -0.62
C THR A 108 0.29 -6.45 -0.40
N ASP A 109 -0.63 -7.05 0.35
CA ASP A 109 -1.88 -6.40 0.74
C ASP A 109 -1.59 -5.15 1.57
N CYS A 110 -2.26 -4.03 1.26
CA CYS A 110 -2.03 -2.74 1.92
C CYS A 110 -2.09 -2.83 3.45
N ILE A 111 -3.02 -3.64 3.98
CA ILE A 111 -3.27 -3.77 5.41
C ILE A 111 -2.12 -4.44 6.18
N LEU A 112 -1.23 -5.15 5.48
CA LEU A 112 -0.05 -5.76 6.12
C LEU A 112 0.96 -4.70 6.60
N CYS A 113 0.97 -3.52 5.97
CA CYS A 113 1.80 -2.38 6.39
C CYS A 113 0.98 -1.28 7.06
N HIS A 114 -0.26 -1.08 6.62
CA HIS A 114 -1.14 0.00 7.06
C HIS A 114 -2.20 -0.43 8.09
N ALA A 115 -1.87 -1.41 8.95
CA ALA A 115 -2.78 -1.92 9.98
C ALA A 115 -3.26 -0.82 10.95
N ASP A 116 -2.39 0.15 11.24
CA ASP A 116 -2.67 1.28 12.13
C ASP A 116 -3.03 2.57 11.37
N GLY A 117 -3.26 2.47 10.05
CA GLY A 117 -3.55 3.59 9.16
C GLY A 117 -2.47 3.84 8.10
N TYR A 118 -2.71 4.84 7.24
CA TYR A 118 -1.87 5.16 6.09
C TYR A 118 -0.78 6.21 6.36
N GLU A 119 -0.77 6.80 7.56
CA GLU A 119 0.25 7.77 7.97
C GLU A 119 1.24 7.14 8.94
N GLY A 120 2.53 7.50 8.80
CA GLY A 120 3.56 7.12 9.76
C GLY A 120 3.98 5.65 9.72
N THR A 121 3.61 4.91 8.68
CA THR A 121 4.09 3.53 8.46
C THR A 121 5.63 3.52 8.41
N PRO A 122 6.30 2.73 9.25
CA PRO A 122 7.76 2.60 9.24
C PRO A 122 8.28 2.14 7.88
N THR A 123 9.50 2.58 7.54
CA THR A 123 10.13 2.27 6.24
C THR A 123 11.38 1.40 6.39
N GLU A 124 11.83 1.23 7.63
CA GLU A 124 12.97 0.42 8.01
C GLU A 124 12.63 -1.07 7.91
N CYS A 125 13.50 -1.85 7.28
CA CYS A 125 13.24 -3.27 7.01
C CYS A 125 12.96 -4.06 8.30
N GLU A 126 13.74 -3.81 9.35
CA GLU A 126 13.60 -4.48 10.64
C GLU A 126 12.28 -4.16 11.34
N ALA A 127 11.64 -3.01 11.06
CA ALA A 127 10.37 -2.66 11.69
C ALA A 127 9.28 -3.70 11.41
N CYS A 128 9.36 -4.39 10.27
CA CYS A 128 8.49 -5.50 9.89
C CYS A 128 9.21 -6.86 9.99
N HIS A 129 10.48 -6.92 9.62
CA HIS A 129 11.24 -8.16 9.47
C HIS A 129 12.16 -8.49 10.64
N THR A 130 11.92 -7.92 11.83
CA THR A 130 12.66 -8.31 13.06
C THR A 130 12.53 -9.81 13.33
N THR A 131 11.35 -10.40 13.12
CA THR A 131 11.15 -11.84 13.35
C THR A 131 11.98 -12.68 12.38
N ASP A 132 12.12 -12.25 11.12
CA ASP A 132 12.94 -12.94 10.13
C ASP A 132 14.44 -12.80 10.50
N PHE A 133 14.88 -11.59 10.87
CA PHE A 133 16.23 -11.33 11.35
C PHE A 133 16.58 -12.21 12.56
N ASP A 134 15.69 -12.27 13.55
CA ASP A 134 15.93 -12.98 14.80
C ASP A 134 15.95 -14.50 14.64
N ASN A 135 15.13 -15.03 13.72
CA ASN A 135 15.00 -16.48 13.50
C ASN A 135 15.95 -17.02 12.44
N THR A 136 16.73 -16.17 11.75
CA THR A 136 17.70 -16.63 10.77
C THR A 136 18.82 -17.40 11.47
N THR A 137 19.11 -18.62 11.01
CA THR A 137 20.11 -19.51 11.62
C THR A 137 21.34 -19.71 10.75
N ASN A 138 21.31 -19.31 9.48
CA ASN A 138 22.41 -19.54 8.54
C ASN A 138 22.48 -18.48 7.43
N PRO A 139 23.36 -17.47 7.54
CA PRO A 139 24.15 -17.15 8.72
C PRO A 139 23.27 -16.68 9.89
N ASN A 140 23.62 -17.02 11.13
CA ASN A 140 22.88 -16.51 12.29
C ASN A 140 23.19 -15.03 12.50
N HIS A 141 22.24 -14.16 12.16
CA HIS A 141 22.42 -12.70 12.21
C HIS A 141 22.69 -12.20 13.63
N GLN A 142 22.00 -12.76 14.63
CA GLN A 142 22.17 -12.37 16.03
C GLN A 142 23.53 -12.81 16.60
N GLU A 143 23.93 -14.05 16.34
CA GLU A 143 25.19 -14.61 16.87
C GLU A 143 26.42 -13.89 16.29
N LEU A 144 26.35 -13.52 15.01
CA LEU A 144 27.42 -12.78 14.32
C LEU A 144 27.35 -11.27 14.57
N GLY A 145 26.28 -10.76 15.18
CA GLY A 145 26.10 -9.32 15.41
C GLY A 145 26.00 -8.51 14.11
N LEU A 146 25.30 -9.07 13.11
CA LEU A 146 25.12 -8.39 11.82
C LEU A 146 24.25 -7.13 11.98
N PRO A 147 24.48 -6.10 11.16
CA PRO A 147 23.69 -4.86 11.23
C PRO A 147 22.25 -5.08 10.75
N THR A 148 21.33 -4.24 11.22
CA THR A 148 19.94 -4.19 10.74
C THR A 148 19.77 -3.37 9.46
N ASP A 149 20.86 -2.87 8.87
CA ASP A 149 20.86 -2.28 7.54
C ASP A 149 20.71 -3.39 6.49
N CYS A 150 19.49 -3.91 6.34
CA CYS A 150 19.20 -5.09 5.52
C CYS A 150 19.60 -4.86 4.06
N ALA A 151 19.47 -3.63 3.56
CA ALA A 151 19.79 -3.25 2.18
C ALA A 151 21.29 -3.35 1.85
N SER A 152 22.16 -3.43 2.86
CA SER A 152 23.60 -3.68 2.66
C SER A 152 23.88 -5.08 2.10
N CYS A 153 22.96 -6.03 2.30
CA CYS A 153 23.13 -7.42 1.90
C CYS A 153 21.97 -7.91 1.03
N HIS A 154 20.73 -7.60 1.39
CA HIS A 154 19.52 -8.09 0.72
C HIS A 154 18.93 -7.06 -0.25
N THR A 155 18.14 -7.58 -1.19
CA THR A 155 17.27 -6.76 -2.04
C THR A 155 15.82 -7.09 -1.72
N THR A 156 14.90 -6.30 -2.26
CA THR A 156 13.46 -6.61 -2.15
C THR A 156 13.04 -7.79 -3.05
N GLU A 157 13.95 -8.37 -3.82
CA GLU A 157 13.63 -9.52 -4.67
C GLU A 157 13.09 -10.69 -3.82
N PRO A 158 12.17 -11.51 -4.37
CA PRO A 158 11.52 -12.57 -3.61
C PRO A 158 12.51 -13.55 -2.96
N GLY A 159 12.22 -13.89 -1.71
CA GLY A 159 12.98 -14.90 -0.96
C GLY A 159 14.27 -14.40 -0.34
N TRP A 160 14.42 -13.09 -0.11
CA TRP A 160 15.62 -12.48 0.48
C TRP A 160 16.91 -12.75 -0.31
N ALA A 161 16.75 -13.08 -1.59
CA ALA A 161 17.80 -13.54 -2.48
C ALA A 161 17.78 -12.75 -3.81
N PRO A 162 18.96 -12.49 -4.43
CA PRO A 162 20.28 -12.81 -3.92
C PRO A 162 20.66 -11.89 -2.74
N ALA A 163 21.29 -12.47 -1.71
CA ALA A 163 21.99 -11.72 -0.70
C ALA A 163 23.46 -11.58 -1.12
N THR A 164 23.96 -10.36 -1.13
CA THR A 164 25.39 -10.09 -1.20
C THR A 164 25.95 -10.05 0.21
N PHE A 165 27.23 -10.37 0.38
CA PHE A 165 27.88 -10.29 1.68
C PHE A 165 29.31 -9.78 1.50
N ASP A 166 29.42 -8.51 1.14
CA ASP A 166 30.72 -7.87 0.86
C ASP A 166 31.64 -7.85 2.10
N ILE A 167 31.04 -7.94 3.29
CA ILE A 167 31.75 -8.03 4.58
C ILE A 167 32.03 -9.48 5.02
N HIS A 168 31.79 -10.48 4.17
CA HIS A 168 31.95 -11.91 4.50
C HIS A 168 33.33 -12.23 5.12
N ASN A 169 34.37 -11.62 4.59
CA ASN A 169 35.75 -11.87 5.02
C ASN A 169 36.07 -11.33 6.43
N ASP A 170 35.22 -10.49 7.01
CA ASP A 170 35.35 -10.05 8.40
C ASP A 170 35.02 -11.19 9.38
N PHE A 171 34.30 -12.21 8.92
CA PHE A 171 33.87 -13.37 9.70
C PHE A 171 34.57 -14.67 9.28
N TYR A 172 34.61 -14.95 7.97
CA TYR A 172 35.29 -16.11 7.42
C TYR A 172 35.98 -15.75 6.11
N GLU A 173 37.30 -15.58 6.14
CA GLU A 173 38.04 -15.15 4.95
C GLU A 173 38.12 -16.26 3.89
N LEU A 174 37.55 -16.00 2.70
CA LEU A 174 37.64 -16.91 1.57
C LEU A 174 39.04 -16.85 0.95
N ARG A 175 39.75 -17.99 0.97
CA ARG A 175 41.12 -18.12 0.43
C ARG A 175 41.28 -19.40 -0.40
N GLY A 176 42.23 -19.37 -1.34
CA GLY A 176 42.55 -20.54 -2.17
C GLY A 176 41.34 -20.99 -2.99
N ALA A 177 41.07 -22.30 -3.02
CA ALA A 177 39.96 -22.88 -3.76
C ALA A 177 38.56 -22.37 -3.33
N HIS A 178 38.43 -21.78 -2.14
CA HIS A 178 37.15 -21.17 -1.73
C HIS A 178 36.82 -19.90 -2.51
N LEU A 179 37.82 -19.25 -3.14
CA LEU A 179 37.56 -18.12 -4.05
C LEU A 179 36.81 -18.56 -5.30
N ASP A 180 36.99 -19.81 -5.73
CA ASP A 180 36.35 -20.37 -6.93
C ASP A 180 34.84 -20.61 -6.72
N VAL A 181 34.39 -20.66 -5.46
CA VAL A 181 32.97 -20.86 -5.07
C VAL A 181 32.40 -19.65 -4.31
N ALA A 182 33.09 -18.52 -4.29
CA ALA A 182 32.70 -17.35 -3.50
C ALA A 182 31.34 -16.74 -3.89
N ALA A 183 30.86 -17.00 -5.11
CA ALA A 183 29.55 -16.57 -5.58
C ALA A 183 28.44 -17.60 -5.36
N ASP A 184 28.79 -18.82 -4.93
CA ASP A 184 27.83 -19.89 -4.63
C ASP A 184 27.53 -19.92 -3.13
N CYS A 185 26.82 -18.89 -2.67
CA CYS A 185 26.42 -18.76 -1.26
C CYS A 185 25.67 -20.00 -0.79
N ALA A 186 24.81 -20.58 -1.64
CA ALA A 186 24.00 -21.76 -1.35
C ALA A 186 24.84 -23.03 -1.09
N GLY A 187 26.04 -23.10 -1.69
CA GLY A 187 26.99 -24.19 -1.44
C GLY A 187 27.47 -24.26 0.01
N CYS A 188 27.39 -23.17 0.77
CA CYS A 188 27.84 -23.07 2.16
C CYS A 188 26.73 -22.68 3.16
N HIS A 189 25.75 -21.88 2.72
CA HIS A 189 24.64 -21.35 3.51
C HIS A 189 23.29 -21.87 2.96
N ASN A 190 22.42 -22.37 3.84
CA ASN A 190 21.11 -22.97 3.56
C ASN A 190 20.11 -22.53 4.61
#